data_AF-A0A1X3F787-F1
#
_entry.id   AF-A0A1X3F787-F1
#
_cell.length_a   1.000
_cell.length_b   1.000
_cell.length_c   1.000
_cell.angle_alpha   90.00
_cell.angle_beta   90.00
_cell.angle_gamma   90.00
#
_symmetry.space_group_name_H-M   'P 1'
#
loop_
_entity.id
_entity.type
_entity.pdbx_description
1 polymer ?
#
loop_
_entity_poly.entity_id
_entity_poly.type
_entity_poly.pdbx_seq_one_letter_code
_entity_poly.pdbx_strand_id
1 'polypeptide(L)' 'MGKVVFLYRSLAYRNAAADILRKARKLPRGAERSAACRYAKALRDLAQTEAWLEGRVAREPQTTQRRKSAASG' A
#
# COMPACT_ATOMS: atom_id res chain seq x y z
N MET A 1 -15.35 10.58 -7.96
CA MET A 1 -14.98 9.16 -7.73
C MET A 1 -13.45 8.97 -7.75
N GLY A 2 -12.68 9.68 -6.89
CA GLY A 2 -11.20 9.70 -7.01
C GLY A 2 -10.42 9.36 -5.73
N LYS A 3 -11.09 9.07 -4.62
CA LYS A 3 -10.43 8.81 -3.31
C LYS A 3 -10.40 7.32 -2.89
N VAL A 4 -11.10 6.45 -3.63
CA VAL A 4 -11.28 5.04 -3.22
C VAL A 4 -10.10 4.15 -3.67
N VAL A 5 -9.40 4.52 -4.75
CA VAL A 5 -8.34 3.68 -5.34
C VAL A 5 -7.05 3.73 -4.52
N PHE A 6 -6.81 4.83 -3.80
CA PHE A 6 -5.57 5.07 -3.08
C PHE A 6 -5.43 4.16 -1.86
N LEU A 7 -6.43 4.08 -0.99
CA LEU A 7 -6.41 3.21 0.20
C LEU A 7 -6.22 1.71 -0.11
N TYR A 8 -6.44 1.27 -1.36
CA TYR A 8 -6.32 -0.13 -1.74
C TYR A 8 -4.87 -0.64 -1.65
N ARG A 9 -3.88 0.18 -2.04
CA ARG A 9 -2.48 -0.28 -2.11
C ARG A 9 -1.85 -0.42 -0.73
N SER A 10 -1.92 0.61 0.12
CA SER A 10 -1.42 0.50 1.49
C SER A 10 -2.15 -0.59 2.29
N LEU A 11 -3.47 -0.75 2.10
CA LEU A 11 -4.25 -1.80 2.75
C LEU A 11 -3.85 -3.21 2.29
N ALA A 12 -3.62 -3.41 0.99
CA ALA A 12 -3.20 -4.70 0.45
C ALA A 12 -1.89 -5.17 1.09
N TYR A 13 -0.89 -4.29 1.21
CA TYR A 13 0.39 -4.63 1.84
C TYR A 13 0.26 -4.91 3.35
N ARG A 14 -0.61 -4.18 4.07
CA ARG A 14 -0.90 -4.48 5.49
C ARG A 14 -1.54 -5.85 5.67
N ASN A 15 -2.50 -6.18 4.82
CA ASN A 15 -3.18 -7.48 4.85
C ASN A 15 -2.21 -8.62 4.50
N ALA A 16 -1.38 -8.45 3.47
CA ALA A 16 -0.34 -9.41 3.12
C ALA A 16 0.67 -9.62 4.27
N ALA A 17 1.14 -8.55 4.89
CA ALA A 17 2.02 -8.64 6.06
C ALA A 17 1.37 -9.40 7.22
N ALA A 18 0.08 -9.14 7.49
CA ALA A 18 -0.66 -9.83 8.55
C ALA A 18 -0.84 -11.32 8.25
N ASP A 19 -1.10 -11.70 7.00
CA ASP A 19 -1.19 -13.10 6.59
C ASP A 19 0.16 -13.82 6.73
N ILE A 20 1.25 -13.19 6.29
CA ILE A 20 2.59 -13.77 6.40
C ILE A 20 2.99 -13.94 7.86
N LEU A 21 2.67 -13.00 8.75
CA LEU A 21 2.90 -13.17 10.19
C LEU A 21 2.07 -14.29 10.79
N ARG A 22 0.80 -14.46 10.35
CA ARG A 22 -0.03 -15.59 10.78
C ARG A 22 0.57 -16.92 10.35
N LYS A 23 1.03 -17.02 9.10
CA LYS A 23 1.74 -18.20 8.59
C LYS A 23 3.05 -18.44 9.35
N ALA A 24 3.85 -17.40 9.59
CA ALA A 24 5.13 -17.49 10.31
C ALA A 24 4.97 -17.96 11.77
N ARG A 25 3.84 -17.65 12.43
CA ARG A 25 3.58 -18.15 13.80
C ARG A 25 3.41 -19.66 13.87
N LYS A 26 2.98 -20.30 12.77
CA LYS A 26 2.84 -21.76 12.67
C LYS A 26 4.17 -22.46 12.43
N LEU A 27 5.21 -21.72 12.03
CA LEU A 27 6.55 -22.26 11.81
C LEU A 27 7.32 -22.41 13.14
N PRO A 28 8.17 -23.45 13.26
CA PRO A 28 9.10 -23.57 14.37
C PRO A 28 10.06 -22.37 14.40
N ARG A 29 10.65 -22.12 15.57
CA ARG A 29 11.69 -21.08 15.69
C ARG A 29 12.88 -21.48 14.82
N GLY A 30 13.29 -20.61 13.90
CA GLY A 30 14.36 -20.91 12.95
C GLY A 30 14.50 -19.83 11.88
N ALA A 31 15.43 -20.08 10.94
CA ALA A 31 15.78 -19.13 9.89
C ALA A 31 14.57 -18.76 9.00
N GLU A 32 13.71 -19.73 8.69
CA GLU A 32 12.51 -19.53 7.88
C GLU A 32 11.50 -18.59 8.54
N ARG A 33 11.22 -18.79 9.83
CA ARG A 33 10.35 -17.90 10.60
C ARG A 33 10.93 -16.49 10.68
N SER A 34 12.23 -16.36 10.89
CA SER A 34 12.92 -15.07 10.89
C SER A 34 12.87 -14.39 9.52
N ALA A 35 13.03 -15.13 8.42
CA ALA A 35 12.89 -14.63 7.06
C ALA A 35 11.45 -14.13 6.79
N ALA A 36 10.44 -14.91 7.16
CA ALA A 36 9.03 -14.53 7.02
C ALA A 36 8.70 -13.27 7.83
N CYS A 37 9.20 -13.16 9.07
CA CYS A 37 9.05 -11.95 9.89
C CYS A 37 9.74 -10.73 9.25
N ARG A 38 10.95 -10.89 8.69
CA ARG A 38 11.64 -9.80 7.96
C ARG A 38 10.87 -9.35 6.73
N TYR A 39 10.34 -10.29 5.96
CA TYR A 39 9.52 -9.99 4.79
C TYR A 39 8.22 -9.26 5.17
N ALA A 40 7.53 -9.71 6.21
CA ALA A 40 6.36 -9.01 6.73
C ALA A 40 6.66 -7.60 7.24
N LYS A 41 7.87 -7.36 7.78
CA LYS A 41 8.33 -6.02 8.16
C LYS A 41 8.51 -5.13 6.93
N ALA A 42 9.18 -5.61 5.89
CA ALA A 42 9.33 -4.87 4.63
C ALA A 42 7.99 -4.48 4.00
N LEU A 43 6.99 -5.37 4.04
CA LEU A 43 5.63 -5.06 3.57
C LEU A 43 4.93 -3.98 4.40
N ARG A 44 5.20 -3.92 5.72
CA ARG A 44 4.67 -2.84 6.57
C ARG A 44 5.31 -1.50 6.26
N ASP A 45 6.62 -1.49 6.03
CA ASP A 45 7.35 -0.29 5.64
C ASP A 45 6.84 0.23 4.29
N LEU A 46 6.64 -0.66 3.32
CA LEU A 46 6.03 -0.34 2.02
C LEU A 46 4.60 0.22 2.19
N ALA A 47 3.78 -0.41 3.04
CA ALA A 47 2.44 0.10 3.33
C ALA A 47 2.43 1.49 3.96
N GLN A 48 3.45 1.81 4.77
CA GLN A 48 3.61 3.13 5.38
C GLN A 48 4.03 4.17 4.34
N THR A 49 4.95 3.83 3.44
CA THR A 49 5.33 4.69 2.31
C THR A 49 4.11 4.97 1.43
N GLU A 50 3.36 3.94 1.05
CA GLU A 50 2.15 4.10 0.24
C GLU A 50 1.09 4.93 0.97
N ALA A 51 0.81 4.66 2.24
CA ALA A 51 -0.14 5.47 3.02
C ALA A 51 0.30 6.94 3.14
N TRP A 52 1.60 7.20 3.24
CA TRP A 52 2.14 8.56 3.25
C TRP A 52 1.96 9.25 1.89
N LEU A 53 2.21 8.55 0.78
CA LEU A 53 1.95 9.04 -0.57
C LEU A 53 0.46 9.29 -0.80
N GLU A 54 -0.40 8.36 -0.43
CA GLU A 54 -1.87 8.47 -0.49
C GLU A 54 -2.35 9.68 0.32
N GLY A 55 -1.80 9.89 1.52
CA GLY A 55 -2.10 11.04 2.38
C GLY A 55 -1.63 12.38 1.81
N ARG A 56 -0.50 12.41 1.10
CA ARG A 56 -0.04 13.61 0.37
C ARG A 56 -0.91 13.90 -0.85
N VAL A 57 -1.22 12.90 -1.67
CA VAL A 57 -2.13 13.03 -2.83
C VAL A 57 -3.52 13.49 -2.41
N ALA A 58 -4.01 13.07 -1.23
CA ALA A 58 -5.28 13.52 -0.69
C ALA A 58 -5.27 14.98 -0.19
N ARG A 59 -4.09 15.50 0.19
CA ARG A 59 -3.89 16.86 0.73
C ARG A 59 -3.49 17.88 -0.34
N GLU A 60 -3.00 17.41 -1.48
CA GLU A 60 -2.77 18.25 -2.64
C GLU A 60 -4.14 18.77 -3.14
N PRO A 61 -4.40 20.09 -3.12
CA PRO A 61 -5.59 20.61 -3.75
C PRO A 61 -5.50 20.21 -5.23
N GLN A 62 -6.54 19.59 -5.77
CA GLN A 62 -6.62 19.22 -7.18
C GLN A 62 -6.52 20.48 -8.06
N THR A 63 -5.31 21.00 -8.27
CA THR A 63 -5.06 22.08 -9.18
C THR A 63 -5.09 21.49 -10.59
N THR A 64 -6.26 21.65 -11.23
CA THR A 64 -6.41 21.70 -12.69
C THR A 64 -5.92 20.49 -13.50
N GLN A 65 -6.84 19.56 -13.77
CA GLN A 65 -6.97 18.97 -15.11
C GLN A 65 -8.33 19.33 -15.73
N ARG A 66 -8.55 20.64 -15.90
CA ARG A 66 -9.30 21.15 -17.05
C ARG A 66 -8.29 21.27 -18.18
N ARG A 67 -8.07 20.20 -18.95
CA ARG A 67 -7.51 20.30 -20.30
C ARG A 67 -8.48 19.65 -21.28
N LYS A 68 -9.32 20.55 -21.82
CA LYS A 68 -9.78 20.64 -23.20
C LYS A 68 -10.28 19.33 -23.81
N SER A 69 -11.61 19.21 -23.84
CA SER A 69 -12.33 18.60 -24.96
C SER A 69 -11.75 19.19 -26.25
N ALA A 70 -10.91 18.41 -26.93
CA ALA A 70 -10.60 18.59 -28.33
C ALA A 70 -11.47 17.58 -29.07
N ALA A 71 -12.57 18.06 -29.63
CA ALA A 71 -13.32 17.41 -30.70
C ALA A 71 -14.02 18.52 -31.51
N SER A 72 -13.23 19.18 -32.34
CA SER A 72 -13.70 19.76 -33.59
C SER A 72 -13.36 18.72 -34.66
N GLY A 73 -14.38 18.26 -35.36
CA GLY A 73 -14.33 17.28 -36.45
C GLY A 73 -15.74 16.92 -36.83
#